data_AF-A0A1G2UM97-F1
#
_entry.id   AF-A0A1G2UM97-F1
#
_cell.length_a   1.000
_cell.length_b   1.000
_cell.length_c   1.000
_cell.angle_alpha   90.00
_cell.angle_beta   90.00
_cell.angle_gamma   90.00
#
_symmetry.space_group_name_H-M   'P 1'
#
loop_
_entity.id
_entity.type
_entity.pdbx_description
1 polymer ?
#
loop_
_entity_poly.entity_id
_entity_poly.type
_entity_poly.pdbx_seq_one_letter_code
_entity_poly.pdbx_strand_id
1 'polypeptide(L)'
;MGKTYFYKGVRVNAFGIPVFNNERSRIKKKNRKSRFYYLTFNSKYEKNSPKNLIIMYDIPHEKKTERDWFRRQLKNFDYIMIQKSVWVGPSPLPKDFLDYVKMIGLRSQLKTFKLAKPYRGGKL
;
A
#
# COMPACT_ATOMS: atom_id res chain seq x y z
N MET A 1 32.99 -29.89 4.20
CA MET A 1 31.97 -30.22 3.19
C MET A 1 30.99 -31.22 3.80
N GLY A 2 29.71 -30.87 3.94
CA GLY A 2 28.71 -31.75 4.57
C GLY A 2 28.21 -32.86 3.63
N LYS A 3 28.05 -34.09 4.14
CA LYS A 3 27.53 -35.22 3.37
C LYS A 3 26.05 -35.00 3.02
N THR A 4 25.67 -35.28 1.78
CA THR A 4 24.27 -35.28 1.30
C THR A 4 23.75 -36.71 1.18
N TYR A 5 22.47 -36.92 1.51
CA TYR A 5 21.79 -38.22 1.54
C TYR A 5 20.59 -38.25 0.58
N PHE A 6 19.98 -39.41 0.37
CA PHE A 6 18.76 -39.57 -0.43
C PHE A 6 17.67 -40.26 0.40
N TYR A 7 16.46 -39.73 0.38
CA TYR A 7 15.29 -40.30 1.05
C TYR A 7 14.08 -40.26 0.12
N LYS A 8 13.43 -41.42 -0.12
CA LYS A 8 12.28 -41.57 -1.03
C LYS A 8 12.51 -40.88 -2.39
N GLY A 9 13.72 -41.00 -2.95
CA GLY A 9 14.10 -40.43 -4.23
C GLY A 9 14.44 -38.93 -4.23
N VAL A 10 14.45 -38.26 -3.07
CA VAL A 10 14.77 -36.83 -2.94
C VAL A 10 16.11 -36.66 -2.21
N ARG A 11 16.98 -35.77 -2.72
CA ARG A 11 18.25 -35.43 -2.06
C ARG A 11 17.98 -34.59 -0.81
N VAL A 12 18.53 -35.00 0.34
CA VAL A 12 18.31 -34.38 1.66
C VAL A 12 19.63 -34.16 2.40
N ASN A 13 19.63 -33.24 3.36
CA ASN A 13 20.74 -33.09 4.32
C ASN A 13 20.60 -34.12 5.48
N ALA A 14 21.53 -34.11 6.45
CA ALA A 14 21.50 -35.02 7.60
C ALA A 14 20.22 -34.94 8.46
N PHE A 15 19.47 -33.84 8.36
CA PHE A 15 18.19 -33.64 9.05
C PHE A 15 16.97 -34.05 8.21
N GLY A 16 17.17 -34.68 7.05
CA GLY A 16 16.07 -35.09 6.17
C GLY A 16 15.41 -33.94 5.40
N ILE A 17 15.98 -32.72 5.46
CA ILE A 17 15.44 -31.55 4.75
C ILE A 17 15.85 -31.62 3.27
N PRO A 18 14.91 -31.47 2.31
CA PRO A 18 15.22 -31.47 0.89
C PRO A 18 16.25 -30.41 0.50
N VAL A 19 17.32 -30.84 -0.17
CA VAL A 19 18.35 -29.96 -0.71
C VAL A 19 18.09 -29.80 -2.20
N PHE A 20 17.27 -28.82 -2.56
CA PHE A 20 17.00 -28.47 -3.95
C PHE A 20 18.16 -27.61 -4.48
N ASN A 21 18.87 -28.10 -5.52
CA ASN A 21 19.76 -27.23 -6.29
C ASN A 21 18.88 -26.16 -6.95
N ASN A 22 19.17 -24.90 -6.63
CA ASN A 22 18.30 -23.76 -6.90
C ASN A 22 18.36 -23.29 -8.37
N GLU A 23 18.46 -24.22 -9.33
CA GLU A 23 18.41 -23.90 -10.77
C GLU A 23 16.99 -23.60 -11.23
N ARG A 24 15.98 -24.09 -10.50
CA ARG A 24 14.62 -23.55 -10.59
C ARG A 24 14.46 -22.36 -9.65
N SER A 25 15.35 -21.38 -9.80
CA SER A 25 14.97 -20.03 -9.45
C SER A 25 13.65 -19.77 -10.18
N ARG A 26 12.59 -19.40 -9.47
CA ARG A 26 11.52 -18.62 -10.13
C ARG A 26 12.27 -17.52 -10.84
N ILE A 27 12.38 -17.59 -12.17
CA ILE A 27 12.99 -16.53 -12.96
C ILE A 27 12.13 -15.31 -12.61
N LYS A 28 12.59 -14.50 -11.64
CA LYS A 28 12.06 -13.16 -11.43
C LYS A 28 12.38 -12.51 -12.74
N LYS A 29 11.40 -12.46 -13.66
CA LYS A 29 11.54 -11.84 -14.98
C LYS A 29 12.20 -10.49 -14.73
N LYS A 30 13.49 -10.40 -15.08
CA LYS A 30 14.38 -9.24 -14.91
C LYS A 30 13.78 -7.97 -15.52
N ASN A 31 12.78 -8.17 -16.41
CA ASN A 31 12.05 -7.18 -17.17
C ASN A 31 10.54 -7.15 -16.87
N ARG A 32 10.09 -7.41 -15.63
CA ARG A 32 8.81 -6.80 -15.21
C ARG A 32 9.11 -5.31 -15.14
N LYS A 33 8.98 -4.59 -16.26
CA LYS A 33 8.89 -3.13 -16.25
C LYS A 33 7.81 -2.83 -15.23
N SER A 34 8.20 -2.46 -14.01
CA SER A 34 7.25 -2.04 -13.01
C SER A 34 6.69 -0.75 -13.54
N ARG A 35 5.60 -0.86 -14.30
CA ARG A 35 5.33 0.16 -15.29
C ARG A 35 5.03 1.50 -14.64
N PHE A 36 4.52 1.54 -13.42
CA PHE A 36 4.41 2.78 -12.65
C PHE A 36 4.38 2.45 -11.16
N TYR A 37 5.54 2.45 -10.50
CA TYR A 37 5.53 2.62 -9.05
C TYR A 37 5.15 4.08 -8.81
N TYR A 38 3.86 4.34 -8.64
CA TYR A 38 3.40 5.61 -8.09
C TYR A 38 4.22 5.93 -6.82
N LEU A 39 4.65 7.18 -6.67
CA LEU A 39 5.53 7.61 -5.59
C LEU A 39 4.92 7.28 -4.22
N THR A 40 5.78 6.99 -3.24
CA THR A 40 5.36 6.84 -1.85
C THR A 40 5.75 8.10 -1.09
N PHE A 41 4.81 8.61 -0.32
CA PHE A 41 4.97 9.82 0.46
C PHE A 41 4.93 9.46 1.95
N ASN A 42 5.61 10.27 2.76
CA ASN A 42 5.57 10.12 4.21
C ASN A 42 4.68 11.20 4.82
N SER A 43 3.96 10.80 5.86
CA SER A 43 3.17 11.68 6.70
C SER A 43 4.06 12.21 7.83
N LYS A 44 3.89 13.49 8.18
CA LYS A 44 4.50 14.09 9.38
C LYS A 44 3.74 13.76 10.68
N TYR A 45 2.60 13.09 10.56
CA TYR A 45 1.72 12.79 11.68
C TYR A 45 2.02 11.43 12.26
N GLU A 46 1.97 11.35 13.58
CA GLU A 46 1.96 10.10 14.31
C GLU A 46 0.59 9.42 14.22
N LYS A 47 0.57 8.11 14.45
CA LYS A 47 -0.62 7.25 14.36
C LYS A 47 -1.82 7.71 15.21
N ASN A 48 -1.54 8.33 16.35
CA ASN A 48 -2.55 8.81 17.30
C ASN A 48 -3.00 10.24 17.04
N SER A 49 -2.53 10.86 15.94
CA SER A 49 -2.92 12.22 15.58
C SER A 49 -4.44 12.35 15.39
N PRO A 50 -5.01 13.52 15.75
CA PRO A 50 -6.44 13.75 15.66
C PRO A 50 -6.91 13.69 14.20
N LYS A 51 -7.96 12.90 13.96
CA LYS A 51 -8.48 12.59 12.62
C LYS A 51 -9.50 13.66 12.23
N ASN A 52 -9.00 14.74 11.66
CA ASN A 52 -9.75 15.99 11.43
C ASN A 52 -10.01 16.27 9.94
N LEU A 53 -9.57 15.40 9.02
CA LEU A 53 -9.81 15.57 7.59
C LEU A 53 -10.61 14.38 7.07
N ILE A 54 -11.71 14.66 6.37
CA ILE A 54 -12.39 13.69 5.54
C ILE A 54 -11.93 13.86 4.09
N ILE A 55 -11.62 12.74 3.44
CA ILE A 55 -11.31 12.65 2.03
C ILE A 55 -12.36 11.75 1.38
N MET A 56 -13.03 12.30 0.37
CA MET A 56 -13.93 11.57 -0.51
C MET A 56 -13.34 11.58 -1.91
N TYR A 57 -13.45 10.46 -2.60
CA TYR A 57 -13.04 10.39 -4.01
C TYR A 57 -14.01 9.61 -4.86
N ASP A 58 -14.09 9.95 -6.13
CA ASP A 58 -14.78 9.15 -7.13
C ASP A 58 -13.82 8.86 -8.30
N ILE A 59 -13.10 7.73 -8.17
CA ILE A 59 -12.11 7.29 -9.15
C ILE A 59 -12.72 6.14 -9.95
N PRO A 60 -12.91 6.31 -11.27
CA PRO A 60 -13.64 5.36 -12.09
C PRO A 60 -12.80 4.09 -12.31
N HIS A 61 -13.46 3.01 -12.76
CA HIS A 61 -12.87 1.67 -12.73
C HIS A 61 -11.67 1.51 -13.69
N GLU A 62 -11.62 2.30 -14.76
CA GLU A 62 -10.52 2.34 -15.73
C GLU A 62 -9.20 2.75 -15.05
N LYS A 63 -9.29 3.55 -13.98
CA LYS A 63 -8.16 4.02 -13.17
C LYS A 63 -7.95 3.17 -11.90
N LYS A 64 -8.05 1.85 -12.05
CA LYS A 64 -7.94 0.90 -10.92
C LYS A 64 -6.58 0.99 -10.21
N THR A 65 -5.49 1.17 -10.97
CA THR A 65 -4.13 1.20 -10.41
C THR A 65 -3.91 2.45 -9.55
N GLU A 66 -4.40 3.59 -10.01
CA GLU A 66 -4.40 4.89 -9.34
C GLU A 66 -5.20 4.80 -8.04
N ARG A 67 -6.40 4.21 -8.11
CA ARG A 67 -7.28 4.00 -6.97
C ARG A 67 -6.63 3.12 -5.91
N ASP A 68 -6.03 2.00 -6.31
CA ASP A 68 -5.39 1.06 -5.39
C ASP A 68 -4.12 1.67 -4.77
N TRP A 69 -3.34 2.43 -5.54
CA TRP A 69 -2.22 3.21 -5.01
C TRP A 69 -2.68 4.26 -4.01
N PHE A 70 -3.70 5.06 -4.35
CA PHE A 70 -4.21 6.13 -3.48
C PHE A 70 -4.68 5.57 -2.14
N ARG A 71 -5.40 4.45 -2.16
CA ARG A 71 -5.82 3.73 -0.94
C ARG A 71 -4.62 3.26 -0.11
N ARG A 72 -3.56 2.79 -0.75
CA ARG A 72 -2.33 2.38 -0.04
C ARG A 72 -1.61 3.59 0.58
N GLN A 73 -1.53 4.71 -0.11
CA GLN A 73 -0.96 5.94 0.46
C GLN A 73 -1.77 6.47 1.64
N LEU A 74 -3.10 6.47 1.55
CA LEU A 74 -3.95 6.87 2.68
C LEU A 74 -3.74 5.96 3.90
N LYS A 75 -3.63 4.65 3.71
CA LYS A 75 -3.27 3.72 4.79
C LYS A 75 -1.90 4.03 5.40
N ASN A 76 -0.91 4.38 4.59
CA ASN A 76 0.42 4.78 5.09
C ASN A 76 0.37 6.08 5.90
N PHE A 77 -0.64 6.93 5.69
CA PHE A 77 -0.89 8.14 6.48
C PHE A 77 -1.79 7.91 7.70
N ASP A 78 -2.03 6.65 8.08
CA ASP A 78 -2.93 6.27 9.17
C ASP A 78 -4.38 6.79 9.01
N TYR A 79 -4.83 6.93 7.77
CA TYR A 79 -6.23 7.20 7.49
C TYR A 79 -7.07 5.94 7.69
N ILE A 80 -8.25 6.13 8.27
CA ILE A 80 -9.25 5.09 8.50
C ILE A 80 -10.33 5.23 7.43
N MET A 81 -10.73 4.11 6.83
CA MET A 81 -11.86 4.07 5.91
C MET A 81 -13.15 3.96 6.72
N ILE A 82 -14.03 4.95 6.62
CA ILE A 82 -15.36 4.93 7.27
C ILE A 82 -16.38 4.28 6.33
N GLN A 83 -16.28 4.57 5.02
CA GLN A 83 -17.13 4.01 3.98
C GLN A 83 -16.30 3.79 2.71
N LYS A 84 -16.82 3.01 1.75
CA LYS A 84 -16.22 2.92 0.42
C LYS A 84 -16.00 4.32 -0.15
N SER A 85 -14.75 4.60 -0.53
CA SER A 85 -14.30 5.89 -1.05
C SER A 85 -14.33 7.09 -0.08
N VAL A 86 -14.63 6.86 1.20
CA VAL A 86 -14.62 7.89 2.26
C VAL A 86 -13.63 7.51 3.34
N TRP A 87 -12.66 8.39 3.58
CA TRP A 87 -11.56 8.19 4.50
C TRP A 87 -11.45 9.36 5.47
N VAL A 88 -11.01 9.08 6.68
CA VAL A 88 -10.74 10.11 7.70
C VAL A 88 -9.34 9.97 8.24
N GLY A 89 -8.66 11.09 8.46
CA GLY A 89 -7.28 11.06 8.95
C GLY A 89 -6.77 12.43 9.39
N PRO A 90 -5.48 12.51 9.74
CA PRO A 90 -4.87 13.74 10.22
C PRO A 90 -4.69 14.79 9.10
N SER A 91 -4.83 16.06 9.48
CA SER A 91 -4.75 17.22 8.58
C SER A 91 -3.58 18.14 8.97
N PRO A 92 -2.99 18.89 8.02
CA PRO A 92 -3.06 18.79 6.55
C PRO A 92 -2.32 17.60 5.91
N LEU A 93 -2.70 17.23 4.68
CA LEU A 93 -1.93 16.30 3.85
C LEU A 93 -0.55 16.87 3.46
N PRO A 94 0.48 16.03 3.23
CA PRO A 94 1.77 16.48 2.72
C PRO A 94 1.63 17.24 1.40
N LYS A 95 2.38 18.34 1.23
CA LYS A 95 2.30 19.18 0.02
C LYS A 95 2.70 18.41 -1.23
N ASP A 96 3.81 17.67 -1.16
CA ASP A 96 4.32 16.87 -2.28
C ASP A 96 3.31 15.81 -2.75
N PHE A 97 2.55 15.25 -1.81
CA PHE A 97 1.47 14.31 -2.12
C PHE A 97 0.33 15.01 -2.90
N LEU A 98 -0.08 16.21 -2.48
CA LEU A 98 -1.12 16.97 -3.17
C LEU A 98 -0.68 17.40 -4.57
N ASP A 99 0.57 17.84 -4.71
CA ASP A 99 1.17 18.23 -6.00
C ASP A 99 1.24 17.03 -6.94
N TYR A 100 1.61 15.86 -6.44
CA TYR A 100 1.61 14.63 -7.20
C TYR A 100 0.21 14.18 -7.63
N VAL A 101 -0.76 14.23 -6.72
CA VAL A 101 -2.18 13.93 -7.00
C VAL A 101 -2.73 14.85 -8.10
N LYS A 102 -2.30 16.12 -8.12
CA LYS A 102 -2.62 17.07 -9.20
C LYS A 102 -1.96 16.65 -10.51
N MET A 103 -0.68 16.29 -10.49
CA MET A 103 0.09 15.86 -11.67
C MET A 103 -0.51 14.62 -12.35
N ILE A 104 -0.99 13.63 -11.58
CA ILE A 104 -1.62 12.41 -12.12
C ILE A 104 -3.11 12.60 -12.50
N GLY A 105 -3.63 13.82 -12.38
CA GLY A 105 -5.00 14.15 -12.79
C GLY A 105 -6.10 13.59 -11.91
N LEU A 106 -5.82 13.29 -10.64
CA LEU A 106 -6.84 12.82 -9.67
C LEU A 106 -7.46 13.97 -8.86
N ARG A 107 -6.88 15.17 -8.91
CA ARG A 107 -7.30 16.31 -8.06
C ARG A 107 -8.78 16.69 -8.21
N SER A 108 -9.34 16.58 -9.42
CA SER A 108 -10.74 16.89 -9.73
C SER A 108 -11.73 15.90 -9.11
N GLN A 109 -11.29 14.65 -8.93
CA GLN A 109 -12.07 13.55 -8.37
C GLN A 109 -12.06 13.53 -6.84
N LEU A 110 -11.27 14.40 -6.20
CA LEU A 110 -11.06 14.45 -4.77
C LEU A 110 -11.79 15.63 -4.13
N LYS A 111 -12.59 15.33 -3.11
CA LYS A 111 -13.23 16.30 -2.23
C LYS A 111 -12.69 16.11 -0.82
N THR A 112 -12.32 17.21 -0.18
CA THR A 112 -11.72 17.20 1.16
C THR A 112 -12.50 18.13 2.08
N PHE A 113 -12.87 17.66 3.26
CA PHE A 113 -13.64 18.41 4.24
C PHE A 113 -12.89 18.42 5.57
N LYS A 114 -12.68 19.61 6.12
CA LYS A 114 -12.11 19.76 7.47
C LYS A 114 -13.23 19.57 8.49
N LEU A 115 -13.00 18.69 9.46
CA LEU A 115 -13.92 18.45 10.56
C LEU A 115 -13.72 19.49 11.67
N ALA A 116 -14.84 19.93 12.25
CA ALA A 116 -14.82 20.80 13.43
C ALA A 116 -14.37 20.04 14.70
N LYS A 117 -14.70 18.75 14.79
CA LYS A 117 -14.28 17.86 15.89
C LYS A 117 -13.56 16.63 15.32
N PRO A 118 -12.51 16.13 15.99
CA PRO A 118 -11.84 14.90 15.57
C PRO A 118 -12.79 13.71 15.53
N TYR A 119 -12.63 12.85 14.53
CA TYR A 119 -13.37 11.60 14.43
C TYR A 119 -12.97 10.64 15.55
N ARG A 120 -13.93 10.25 16.38
CA ARG A 120 -13.71 9.39 17.57
C ARG A 120 -14.09 7.91 17.35
N GLY A 121 -14.56 7.53 16.15
CA GLY A 121 -15.01 6.17 15.87
C GLY A 121 -16.32 5.84 16.59
N GLY A 122 -17.46 6.02 15.92
CA GLY A 122 -18.74 5.61 16.48
C GLY A 122 -18.95 4.11 16.29
N LYS A 123 -19.08 3.35 17.38
CA LYS A 123 -19.95 2.16 17.35
C LYS A 123 -21.37 2.71 17.45
N LEU A 124 -22.18 2.43 16.41
CA LEU A 124 -23.63 2.59 16.48
C LEU A 124 -24.20 1.64 17.53
#